data_AF-A0A530QXH9-F1
#
_entry.id   AF-A0A530QXH9-F1
#
_cell.length_a   1.000
_cell.length_b   1.000
_cell.length_c   1.000
_cell.angle_alpha   90.00
_cell.angle_beta   90.00
_cell.angle_gamma   90.00
#
_symmetry.space_group_name_H-M   'P 1'
#
loop_
_entity.id
_entity.type
_entity.pdbx_description
1 polymer ?
#
loop_
_entity_poly.entity_id
_entity_poly.type
_entity_poly.pdbx_seq_one_letter_code
_entity_poly.pdbx_strand_id
1 'polypeptide(L)' 'SQGDTVAFTRREGNEQIVCAFNLGSRPAEIDLGGRSLQPLPGHGFSGQTGVGSIRLGGYGAWFGRVN' A
#
# COMPACT_ATOMS: atom_id res chain seq x y z
N SER A 1 -6.31 -0.90 8.77
CA SER A 1 -7.00 -0.42 7.55
C SER A 1 -8.50 -0.40 7.82
N GLN A 2 -9.30 0.34 7.04
CA GLN A 2 -10.75 0.45 7.24
C GLN A 2 -11.52 -0.14 6.04
N GLY A 3 -12.75 -0.59 6.27
CA GLY A 3 -13.60 -1.17 5.22
C GLY A 3 -12.98 -2.41 4.56
N ASP A 4 -13.00 -2.45 3.23
CA ASP A 4 -12.53 -3.59 2.43
C ASP A 4 -11.01 -3.63 2.19
N THR A 5 -10.25 -2.81 2.92
CA THR A 5 -8.79 -2.73 2.74
C THR A 5 -8.03 -3.56 3.76
N VAL A 6 -6.93 -4.18 3.32
CA VAL A 6 -6.01 -4.93 4.17
C VAL A 6 -4.61 -4.36 3.95
N ALA A 7 -3.95 -3.97 5.04
CA ALA A 7 -2.56 -3.51 4.99
C ALA A 7 -1.78 -4.14 6.14
N PHE A 8 -0.60 -4.66 5.81
CA PHE A 8 0.34 -5.21 6.78
C PHE A 8 1.77 -4.97 6.34
N THR A 9 2.70 -5.10 7.28
CA THR A 9 4.13 -5.00 7.01
C THR A 9 4.80 -6.35 7.09
N ARG A 10 5.73 -6.61 6.18
CA ARG A 10 6.69 -7.72 6.27
C ARG A 10 8.08 -7.13 6.52
N ARG A 11 8.86 -7.78 7.38
CA ARG A 11 10.22 -7.35 7.72
C ARG A 11 11.18 -8.51 7.60
N GLU A 12 12.34 -8.23 7.04
CA GLU A 12 13.52 -9.10 6.99
C GLU A 12 14.76 -8.22 7.14
N GLY A 13 15.57 -8.44 8.18
CA GLY A 13 16.72 -7.59 8.47
C GLY A 13 16.34 -6.11 8.63
N ASN A 14 16.97 -5.24 7.83
CA ASN A 14 16.70 -3.80 7.80
C ASN A 14 15.60 -3.40 6.80
N GLU A 15 15.03 -4.36 6.07
CA GLU A 15 14.02 -4.07 5.06
C GLU A 15 12.62 -4.25 5.66
N GLN A 16 11.76 -3.26 5.43
CA GLN A 16 10.35 -3.31 5.79
C GLN A 16 9.50 -2.93 4.58
N ILE A 17 8.63 -3.84 4.18
CA ILE A 17 7.72 -3.69 3.04
C ILE A 17 6.30 -3.59 3.56
N VAL A 18 5.54 -2.59 3.11
CA VAL A 18 4.08 -2.57 3.23
C VAL A 18 3.47 -3.30 2.05
N CYS A 19 2.56 -4.22 2.37
CA CYS A 19 1.69 -4.87 1.42
C CYS A 19 0.27 -4.34 1.68
N ALA A 20 -0.30 -3.64 0.71
CA ALA A 20 -1.62 -3.03 0.80
C ALA A 20 -2.53 -3.58 -0.30
N PHE A 21 -3.73 -3.99 0.08
CA PHE A 21 -4.73 -4.58 -0.79
C PHE A 21 -6.08 -3.89 -0.58
N ASN A 22 -6.79 -3.66 -1.66
CA ASN A 22 -8.20 -3.32 -1.65
C ASN A 22 -9.00 -4.54 -2.13
N LEU A 23 -9.76 -5.16 -1.25
CA LEU A 23 -10.60 -6.32 -1.57
C LEU A 23 -12.00 -5.89 -2.05
N GLY A 24 -12.29 -4.59 -2.02
CA GLY A 24 -13.53 -4.00 -2.52
C GLY A 24 -13.45 -3.61 -4.00
N SER A 25 -14.62 -3.42 -4.62
CA SER A 25 -14.73 -3.02 -6.03
C SER A 25 -14.59 -1.50 -6.25
N ARG A 26 -14.66 -0.70 -5.19
CA ARG A 26 -14.56 0.76 -5.24
C ARG A 26 -13.14 1.22 -4.87
N PRO A 27 -12.67 2.37 -5.36
CA PRO A 27 -11.39 2.93 -4.92
C PRO A 27 -11.34 3.12 -3.40
N ALA A 28 -10.16 2.91 -2.81
CA ALA A 28 -9.93 3.07 -1.39
C ALA A 28 -8.60 3.78 -1.12
N GLU A 29 -8.54 4.46 0.03
CA GLU A 29 -7.34 5.13 0.52
C GLU A 29 -6.90 4.51 1.84
N ILE A 30 -5.59 4.33 1.98
CA ILE A 30 -4.95 3.76 3.17
C ILE A 30 -3.93 4.77 3.67
N ASP A 31 -4.18 5.32 4.86
CA ASP A 31 -3.23 6.18 5.57
C ASP A 31 -2.15 5.34 6.26
N LEU A 32 -0.88 5.70 6.04
CA LEU A 32 0.31 5.08 6.61
C LEU A 32 1.07 6.02 7.56
N GLY A 33 0.50 7.18 7.90
CA GLY A 33 1.01 8.07 8.95
C GLY A 33 2.23 8.89 8.53
N GLY A 34 2.20 9.52 7.35
CA GLY A 34 3.22 10.49 6.92
C GLY A 34 4.60 9.91 6.61
N ARG A 35 4.74 8.58 6.56
CA ARG A 35 6.02 7.91 6.28
C ARG A 35 6.44 8.07 4.83
N SER A 36 7.74 8.02 4.57
CA SER A 36 8.26 8.03 3.20
C SER A 36 8.00 6.67 2.55
N LEU A 37 7.27 6.69 1.43
CA LEU A 37 6.86 5.48 0.72
C LEU A 37 7.64 5.37 -0.59
N GLN A 38 8.41 4.30 -0.74
CA GLN A 38 9.11 4.00 -1.98
C GLN A 38 8.45 2.81 -2.68
N PRO A 39 7.81 3.00 -3.86
CA PRO A 39 7.10 1.93 -4.54
C PRO A 39 8.05 0.82 -5.03
N LEU A 40 7.59 -0.42 -4.96
CA LEU A 40 8.22 -1.61 -5.56
C LEU A 40 7.45 -2.00 -6.84
N PRO A 41 8.00 -1.73 -8.04
CA PRO A 41 7.34 -2.07 -9.30
C PRO A 41 7.45 -3.57 -9.63
N GLY A 42 6.67 -4.02 -10.62
CA GLY A 42 6.76 -5.38 -11.18
C GLY A 42 5.62 -6.33 -10.80
N HIS A 43 4.65 -5.88 -9.99
CA HIS A 43 3.52 -6.70 -9.50
C HIS A 43 2.21 -6.52 -10.29
N GLY A 44 2.23 -5.76 -11.40
CA GLY A 44 1.07 -5.57 -12.28
C GLY A 44 -0.05 -4.68 -11.70
N PHE A 45 0.14 -4.08 -10.52
CA PHE A 45 -0.84 -3.18 -9.90
C PHE A 45 -0.46 -1.70 -10.06
N SER A 46 -1.49 -0.85 -10.14
CA SER A 46 -1.39 0.59 -10.41
C SER A 46 -1.70 1.46 -9.18
N GLY A 47 -1.44 0.97 -7.97
CA GLY A 47 -1.60 1.76 -6.75
C GLY A 47 -0.76 3.04 -6.77
N GLN A 48 -1.34 4.16 -6.34
CA GLN A 48 -0.70 5.48 -6.33
C GLN A 48 -0.29 5.87 -4.92
N THR A 49 0.89 6.47 -4.75
CA THR A 49 1.35 7.01 -3.48
C THR A 49 1.11 8.51 -3.40
N GLY A 50 0.44 8.94 -2.33
CA GLY A 50 0.40 10.33 -1.87
C GLY A 50 1.42 10.57 -0.75
N VAL A 51 1.35 11.74 -0.11
CA VAL A 51 2.16 12.03 1.07
C VAL A 51 1.62 11.22 2.25
N GLY A 52 2.29 10.12 2.58
CA GLY A 52 1.90 9.25 3.70
C GLY A 52 0.63 8.42 3.49
N SER A 53 0.03 8.44 2.31
CA SER A 53 -1.14 7.61 1.96
C SER A 53 -0.95 6.84 0.66
N ILE A 54 -1.73 5.77 0.49
CA ILE A 54 -1.81 4.97 -0.73
C ILE A 54 -3.24 4.99 -1.23
N ARG A 55 -3.43 5.29 -2.52
CA ARG A 55 -4.71 5.17 -3.21
C ARG A 55 -4.71 3.93 -4.09
N LEU A 56 -5.69 3.06 -3.89
CA LEU A 56 -5.89 1.84 -4.65
C LEU A 56 -7.19 1.93 -5.45
N GLY A 57 -7.16 1.46 -6.70
CA GLY A 57 -8.38 1.13 -7.44
C GLY A 57 -9.12 -0.06 -6.80
N GLY A 58 -10.31 -0.37 -7.32
CA GLY A 58 -11.01 -1.60 -6.95
C GLY A 58 -10.16 -2.83 -7.25
N TYR A 59 -10.12 -3.78 -6.33
CA TYR A 59 -9.26 -4.98 -6.41
C TYR A 59 -7.77 -4.70 -6.60
N GLY A 60 -7.33 -3.46 -6.32
CA GLY A 60 -5.96 -3.02 -6.49
C GLY A 60 -5.06 -3.43 -5.32
N ALA A 61 -3.76 -3.40 -5.57
CA ALA A 61 -2.75 -3.58 -4.54
C ALA A 61 -1.59 -2.59 -4.72
N TRP A 62 -0.78 -2.47 -3.68
CA TRP A 62 0.46 -1.70 -3.70
C TRP A 62 1.48 -2.33 -2.77
N PHE A 63 2.73 -2.28 -3.21
CA PHE A 63 3.88 -2.76 -2.47
C PHE A 63 4.93 -1.66 -2.44
N GLY A 64 5.57 -1.47 -1.30
CA GLY A 64 6.66 -0.52 -1.20
C GLY A 64 7.34 -0.52 0.14
N ARG A 65 8.53 0.08 0.16
CA ARG A 65 9.35 0.25 1.35
C ARG A 65 8.85 1.41 2.18
N VAL A 66 9.05 1.29 3.48
CA VAL A 66 8.75 2.34 4.45
C VAL A 66 10.04 2.68 5.19
N ASN A 67 10.45 3.94 5.08
CA ASN A 67 11.60 4.52 5.78
C ASN A 67 11.15 5.52 6.84
#